data_AF-A0A931RR60-F1
#
_entry.id   AF-A0A931RR60-F1
#
_cell.length_a   1.000
_cell.length_b   1.000
_cell.length_c   1.000
_cell.angle_alpha   90.00
_cell.angle_beta   90.00
_cell.angle_gamma   90.00
#
_symmetry.space_group_name_H-M   'P 1'
#
loop_
_entity.id
_entity.type
_entity.pdbx_description
1 polymer ?
#
loop_
_entity_poly.entity_id
_entity_poly.type
_entity_poly.pdbx_seq_one_letter_code
_entity_poly.pdbx_strand_id
1 'polypeptide(L)'
;MGKDLQKLRETDALKEREAIIKIKTPEEEREKKLPADQQKEQAEESAGQLAEKTGRERILQKKSEEEKEAELSLKKYATEPEKQQIFLYETQRIDLEDQVRKIEEEKEPALKLEKNRVLLEKGEWEKKLSKVSEEEESFQTEQKFISGKEKESNIAKEKQGMEKRRWELEKEVKNAEKKRWEVEREVAKTESKIKKIDEDYEKIVAEKNNLAKRKADIDKIIREIYSKIITNVEAEKAKKEREKRLAQGKIAEIKSGEKEEIQRQQWKGMPEKYEKYETGGKEKQFLKDMPVSAREKIFGQAEEEEKARKKFLEDVEKWAKEKE
;
A
#
# COMPACT_ATOMS: atom_id res chain seq x y z
N MET A 1 -40.64 44.39 -20.25
CA MET A 1 -40.83 43.41 -21.34
C MET A 1 -39.63 42.49 -21.59
N GLY A 2 -38.38 42.86 -21.29
CA GLY A 2 -37.23 41.95 -21.51
C GLY A 2 -37.17 40.71 -20.59
N LYS A 3 -37.70 40.80 -19.36
CA LYS A 3 -37.70 39.70 -18.38
C LYS A 3 -38.63 38.53 -18.76
N ASP A 4 -39.67 38.78 -19.56
CA ASP A 4 -40.62 37.74 -19.96
C ASP A 4 -40.11 36.90 -21.13
N LEU A 5 -39.34 37.50 -22.04
CA LEU A 5 -38.68 36.79 -23.14
C LEU A 5 -37.58 35.84 -22.67
N GLN A 6 -36.88 36.21 -21.60
CA GLN A 6 -35.81 35.39 -21.02
C GLN A 6 -36.39 34.13 -20.35
N LYS A 7 -37.50 34.28 -19.61
CA LYS A 7 -38.24 33.16 -19.03
C LYS A 7 -38.81 32.22 -20.09
N LEU A 8 -39.35 32.75 -21.19
CA LEU A 8 -39.86 31.94 -22.31
C LEU A 8 -38.74 31.08 -22.94
N ARG A 9 -37.56 31.68 -23.15
CA ARG A 9 -36.38 30.96 -23.68
C ARG A 9 -35.87 29.89 -22.72
N GLU A 10 -35.87 30.16 -21.42
CA GLU A 10 -35.47 29.17 -20.41
C GLU A 10 -36.48 28.01 -20.35
N THR A 11 -37.78 28.28 -20.47
CA THR A 11 -38.80 27.22 -20.49
C THR A 11 -38.74 26.37 -21.76
N ASP A 12 -38.43 26.97 -22.91
CA ASP A 12 -38.27 26.21 -24.16
C ASP A 12 -36.97 25.39 -24.15
N ALA A 13 -35.88 25.93 -23.61
CA ALA A 13 -34.62 25.19 -23.43
C ALA A 13 -34.75 23.99 -22.47
N LEU A 14 -35.59 24.11 -21.43
CA LEU A 14 -35.89 22.98 -20.53
C LEU A 14 -36.71 21.90 -21.23
N LYS A 15 -37.72 22.28 -22.02
CA LYS A 15 -38.52 21.33 -22.82
C LYS A 15 -37.70 20.63 -23.89
N GLU A 16 -36.78 21.34 -24.55
CA GLU A 16 -35.86 20.72 -25.51
C GLU A 16 -34.87 19.78 -24.84
N ARG A 17 -34.34 20.13 -23.66
CA ARG A 17 -33.52 19.20 -22.86
C ARG A 17 -34.27 17.93 -22.48
N GLU A 18 -35.52 18.06 -22.03
CA GLU A 18 -36.36 16.89 -21.70
C GLU A 18 -36.70 16.04 -22.94
N ALA A 19 -36.87 16.67 -24.10
CA ALA A 19 -37.08 15.97 -25.38
C ALA A 19 -35.82 15.21 -25.82
N ILE A 20 -34.63 15.80 -25.65
CA ILE A 20 -33.34 15.15 -25.95
C ILE A 20 -33.09 13.96 -25.02
N ILE A 21 -33.43 14.07 -23.73
CA ILE A 21 -33.33 12.95 -22.77
C ILE A 21 -34.28 11.79 -23.14
N LYS A 22 -35.39 12.06 -23.83
CA LYS A 22 -36.35 11.02 -24.27
C LYS A 22 -35.98 10.33 -25.58
N ILE A 23 -35.09 10.90 -26.39
CA ILE A 23 -34.59 10.27 -27.62
C ILE A 23 -33.49 9.28 -27.20
N LYS A 24 -33.89 8.03 -26.98
CA LYS A 24 -32.99 6.91 -26.72
C LYS A 24 -31.97 6.80 -27.86
N THR A 25 -30.69 6.80 -27.51
CA THR A 25 -29.61 6.51 -28.46
C THR A 25 -29.66 5.04 -28.87
N PRO A 26 -29.30 4.70 -30.13
CA PRO A 26 -29.21 3.31 -30.59
C PRO A 26 -28.13 2.48 -29.85
N GLU A 27 -27.28 3.14 -29.05
CA GLU A 27 -26.34 2.52 -28.10
C GLU A 27 -27.06 1.94 -26.86
N GLU A 28 -28.04 2.65 -26.27
CA GLU A 28 -28.85 2.14 -25.15
C GLU A 28 -29.76 0.97 -25.56
N GLU A 29 -30.16 0.90 -26.83
CA GLU A 29 -30.91 -0.23 -27.39
C GLU A 29 -30.04 -1.45 -27.69
N ARG A 30 -28.73 -1.25 -27.92
CA ARG A 30 -27.75 -2.35 -28.05
C ARG A 30 -27.34 -2.90 -26.69
N GLU A 31 -27.23 -2.06 -25.65
CA GLU A 31 -26.98 -2.53 -24.27
C GLU A 31 -28.13 -3.36 -23.71
N LYS A 32 -29.38 -3.15 -24.15
CA LYS A 32 -30.53 -4.00 -23.78
C LYS A 32 -30.59 -5.37 -24.49
N LYS A 33 -29.66 -5.67 -25.41
CA LYS A 33 -29.59 -6.95 -26.15
C LYS A 33 -28.47 -7.88 -25.67
N LEU A 34 -27.79 -7.55 -24.58
CA LEU A 34 -27.00 -8.54 -23.84
C LEU A 34 -27.95 -9.33 -22.93
N PRO A 35 -27.86 -10.67 -22.88
CA PRO A 35 -28.74 -11.47 -22.05
C PRO A 35 -28.63 -11.01 -20.59
N ALA A 36 -29.78 -10.82 -19.92
CA ALA A 36 -29.88 -10.28 -18.57
C ALA A 36 -29.03 -11.05 -17.53
N ASP A 37 -28.67 -12.29 -17.83
CA ASP A 37 -27.81 -13.14 -17.01
C ASP A 37 -26.33 -12.71 -17.06
N GLN A 38 -25.82 -12.25 -18.21
CA GLN A 38 -24.44 -11.76 -18.33
C GLN A 38 -24.24 -10.38 -17.67
N GLN A 39 -25.27 -9.53 -17.68
CA GLN A 39 -25.25 -8.25 -16.96
C GLN A 39 -25.35 -8.45 -15.44
N LYS A 40 -26.09 -9.47 -14.99
CA LYS A 40 -26.15 -9.85 -13.56
C LYS A 40 -24.84 -10.47 -13.08
N GLU A 41 -24.23 -11.38 -13.84
CA GLU A 41 -22.90 -11.93 -13.50
C GLU A 41 -21.83 -10.85 -13.44
N GLN A 42 -21.77 -9.93 -14.42
CA GLN A 42 -20.81 -8.82 -14.37
C GLN A 42 -21.08 -7.83 -13.23
N ALA A 43 -22.35 -7.60 -12.88
CA ALA A 43 -22.72 -6.76 -11.73
C ALA A 43 -22.41 -7.45 -10.39
N GLU A 44 -22.61 -8.76 -10.27
CA GLU A 44 -22.27 -9.55 -9.08
C GLU A 44 -20.75 -9.73 -8.92
N GLU A 45 -20.00 -9.95 -10.00
CA GLU A 45 -18.54 -10.00 -9.98
C GLU A 45 -17.92 -8.65 -9.63
N SER A 46 -18.43 -7.55 -10.21
CA SER A 46 -17.96 -6.20 -9.85
C SER A 46 -18.35 -5.81 -8.42
N ALA A 47 -19.54 -6.18 -7.95
CA ALA A 47 -19.95 -6.00 -6.56
C ALA A 47 -19.12 -6.86 -5.59
N GLY A 48 -18.78 -8.10 -5.96
CA GLY A 48 -17.89 -8.99 -5.21
C GLY A 48 -16.48 -8.42 -5.11
N GLN A 49 -15.92 -7.92 -6.21
CA GLN A 49 -14.62 -7.25 -6.23
C GLN A 49 -14.62 -5.94 -5.42
N LEU A 50 -15.71 -5.17 -5.43
CA LEU A 50 -15.87 -3.97 -4.61
C LEU A 50 -16.00 -4.32 -3.12
N ALA A 51 -16.75 -5.36 -2.77
CA ALA A 51 -16.88 -5.86 -1.41
C ALA A 51 -15.54 -6.39 -0.89
N GLU A 52 -14.75 -7.06 -1.72
CA GLU A 52 -13.42 -7.53 -1.38
C GLU A 52 -12.44 -6.36 -1.20
N LYS A 53 -12.45 -5.36 -2.10
CA LYS A 53 -11.62 -4.15 -1.99
C LYS A 53 -11.94 -3.36 -0.72
N THR A 54 -13.22 -3.16 -0.43
CA THR A 54 -13.66 -2.46 0.80
C THR A 54 -13.35 -3.27 2.06
N GLY A 55 -13.45 -4.60 2.01
CA GLY A 55 -13.00 -5.48 3.08
C GLY A 55 -11.50 -5.36 3.35
N ARG A 56 -10.67 -5.38 2.30
CA ARG A 56 -9.21 -5.18 2.38
C ARG A 56 -8.84 -3.81 2.93
N GLU A 57 -9.51 -2.76 2.47
CA GLU A 57 -9.26 -1.39 2.92
C GLU A 57 -9.57 -1.21 4.42
N ARG A 58 -10.68 -1.78 4.90
CA ARG A 58 -11.01 -1.79 6.33
C ARG A 58 -9.95 -2.51 7.18
N ILE A 59 -9.40 -3.61 6.68
CA ILE A 59 -8.32 -4.34 7.38
C ILE A 59 -7.04 -3.50 7.41
N LEU A 60 -6.69 -2.82 6.31
CA LEU A 60 -5.52 -1.94 6.25
C LEU A 60 -5.66 -0.73 7.19
N GLN A 61 -6.85 -0.13 7.26
CA GLN A 61 -7.13 0.98 8.19
C GLN A 61 -6.98 0.52 9.64
N LYS A 62 -7.58 -0.61 10.03
CA LYS A 62 -7.44 -1.17 11.39
C LYS A 62 -5.98 -1.42 11.76
N LYS A 63 -5.21 -2.04 10.86
CA LYS A 63 -3.77 -2.27 11.09
C LYS A 63 -3.00 -0.95 11.26
N SER A 64 -3.33 0.07 10.48
CA SER A 64 -2.69 1.39 10.61
C SER A 64 -3.01 2.06 11.95
N GLU A 65 -4.25 1.94 12.44
CA GLU A 65 -4.64 2.45 13.75
C GLU A 65 -3.93 1.70 14.88
N GLU A 66 -3.87 0.36 14.80
CA GLU A 66 -3.12 -0.48 15.72
C GLU A 66 -1.62 -0.13 15.75
N GLU A 67 -1.00 0.13 14.60
CA GLU A 67 0.39 0.59 14.50
C GLU A 67 0.58 1.94 15.19
N LYS A 68 -0.32 2.90 14.98
CA LYS A 68 -0.25 4.22 15.63
C LYS A 68 -0.40 4.12 17.15
N GLU A 69 -1.33 3.29 17.63
CA GLU A 69 -1.50 3.04 19.06
C GLU A 69 -0.27 2.37 19.68
N ALA A 70 0.31 1.39 18.97
CA ALA A 70 1.56 0.75 19.37
C ALA A 70 2.71 1.77 19.44
N GLU A 71 2.89 2.63 18.44
CA GLU A 71 3.90 3.68 18.43
C GLU A 71 3.73 4.66 19.60
N LEU A 72 2.50 5.11 19.86
CA LEU A 72 2.18 5.97 21.01
C LEU A 72 2.50 5.29 22.34
N SER A 73 2.26 3.98 22.44
CA SER A 73 2.62 3.21 23.63
C SER A 73 4.14 3.08 23.82
N LEU A 74 4.89 2.91 22.73
CA LEU A 74 6.35 2.81 22.73
C LEU A 74 7.03 4.13 23.09
N LYS A 75 6.50 5.26 22.61
CA LYS A 75 6.98 6.60 22.97
C LYS A 75 6.95 6.87 24.48
N LYS A 76 6.07 6.20 25.25
CA LYS A 76 6.01 6.33 26.71
C LYS A 76 7.22 5.73 27.42
N TYR A 77 7.84 4.72 26.83
CA TYR A 77 9.01 4.04 27.39
C TYR A 77 10.34 4.58 26.84
N ALA A 78 10.28 5.49 25.86
CA ALA A 78 11.45 6.13 25.29
C ALA A 78 12.10 7.11 26.28
N THR A 79 13.43 7.22 26.22
CA THR A 79 14.18 8.27 26.90
C THR A 79 13.99 9.63 26.19
N GLU A 80 14.17 10.74 26.90
CA GLU A 80 14.07 12.09 26.30
C GLU A 80 14.91 12.29 25.03
N PRO A 81 16.19 11.85 24.93
CA PRO A 81 16.93 11.97 23.68
C PRO A 81 16.33 11.15 22.53
N GLU A 82 15.79 9.95 22.80
CA GLU A 82 15.11 9.14 21.78
C GLU A 82 13.81 9.82 21.31
N LYS A 83 13.04 10.42 22.21
CA LYS A 83 11.84 11.20 21.86
C LYS A 83 12.17 12.40 20.99
N GLN A 84 13.25 13.12 21.30
CA GLN A 84 13.72 14.26 20.50
C GLN A 84 14.15 13.82 19.09
N GLN A 85 14.85 12.68 18.97
CA GLN A 85 15.23 12.12 17.67
C GLN A 85 14.00 11.71 16.86
N ILE A 86 13.06 11.00 17.47
CA ILE A 86 11.80 10.61 16.81
C ILE A 86 11.06 11.86 16.33
N PHE A 87 10.92 12.88 17.18
CA PHE A 87 10.25 14.13 16.83
C PHE A 87 10.92 14.85 15.64
N LEU A 88 12.25 14.91 15.63
CA LEU A 88 13.01 15.51 14.53
C LEU A 88 12.72 14.79 13.20
N TYR A 89 12.80 13.47 13.19
CA TYR A 89 12.54 12.67 12.00
C TYR A 89 11.07 12.71 11.57
N GLU A 90 10.13 12.74 12.50
CA GLU A 90 8.70 12.94 12.22
C GLU A 90 8.43 14.29 11.56
N THR A 91 9.08 15.36 12.05
CA THR A 91 8.98 16.70 11.45
C THR A 91 9.52 16.68 10.02
N GLN A 92 10.71 16.09 9.80
CA GLN A 92 11.26 15.94 8.46
C GLN A 92 10.36 15.10 7.54
N ARG A 93 9.70 14.07 8.08
CA ARG A 93 8.72 13.27 7.31
C ARG A 93 7.54 14.12 6.85
N ILE A 94 6.99 14.94 7.74
CA ILE A 94 5.89 15.86 7.44
C ILE A 94 6.32 16.87 6.36
N ASP A 95 7.51 17.45 6.47
CA ASP A 95 8.03 18.39 5.46
C ASP A 95 8.13 17.74 4.07
N LEU A 96 8.54 16.47 4.00
CA LEU A 96 8.59 15.72 2.74
C LEU A 96 7.17 15.40 2.21
N GLU A 97 6.23 15.07 3.10
CA GLU A 97 4.82 14.86 2.74
C GLU A 97 4.20 16.13 2.16
N ASP A 98 4.49 17.29 2.75
CA ASP A 98 4.03 18.59 2.25
C ASP A 98 4.65 18.94 0.89
N GLN A 99 5.92 18.59 0.66
CA GLN A 99 6.55 18.74 -0.65
C GLN A 99 5.87 17.87 -1.71
N VAL A 100 5.55 16.62 -1.38
CA VAL A 100 4.79 15.73 -2.28
C VAL A 100 3.41 16.32 -2.56
N ARG A 101 2.70 16.80 -1.54
CA ARG A 101 1.38 17.42 -1.70
C ARG A 101 1.45 18.64 -2.63
N LYS A 102 2.42 19.54 -2.45
CA LYS A 102 2.61 20.70 -3.34
C LYS A 102 2.84 20.30 -4.79
N ILE A 103 3.60 19.22 -5.02
CA ILE A 103 3.79 18.70 -6.37
C ILE A 103 2.46 18.20 -6.96
N GLU A 104 1.66 17.50 -6.18
CA GLU A 104 0.38 16.91 -6.61
C GLU A 104 -0.73 17.95 -6.83
N GLU A 105 -0.78 18.98 -5.99
CA GLU A 105 -1.83 20.00 -6.01
C GLU A 105 -1.48 21.18 -6.94
N GLU A 106 -0.21 21.57 -7.03
CA GLU A 106 0.20 22.76 -7.78
C GLU A 106 0.87 22.39 -9.11
N LYS A 107 1.95 21.60 -9.07
CA LYS A 107 2.80 21.39 -10.25
C LYS A 107 2.18 20.45 -11.29
N GLU A 108 1.70 19.28 -10.86
CA GLU A 108 1.09 18.31 -11.77
C GLU A 108 -0.15 18.87 -12.48
N PRO A 109 -1.14 19.48 -11.80
CA PRO A 109 -2.33 19.97 -12.47
C PRO A 109 -2.02 21.14 -13.40
N ALA A 110 -1.09 22.03 -13.03
CA ALA A 110 -0.66 23.12 -13.89
C ALA A 110 -0.08 22.59 -15.21
N LEU A 111 0.81 21.59 -15.17
CA LEU A 111 1.35 20.95 -16.36
C LEU A 111 0.29 20.17 -17.14
N LYS A 112 -0.70 19.55 -16.47
CA LYS A 112 -1.82 18.85 -17.15
C LYS A 112 -2.63 19.85 -17.97
N LEU A 113 -2.96 20.99 -17.37
CA LEU A 113 -3.68 22.07 -18.04
C LEU A 113 -2.87 22.67 -19.19
N GLU A 114 -1.58 22.93 -18.98
CA GLU A 114 -0.70 23.44 -20.03
C GLU A 114 -0.58 22.47 -21.20
N LYS A 115 -0.36 21.17 -20.94
CA LYS A 115 -0.33 20.14 -21.98
C LYS A 115 -1.63 20.12 -22.77
N ASN A 116 -2.77 20.15 -22.09
CA ASN A 116 -4.08 20.15 -22.74
C ASN A 116 -4.27 21.37 -23.64
N ARG A 117 -3.87 22.56 -23.18
CA ARG A 117 -3.90 23.79 -23.98
C ARG A 117 -3.05 23.66 -25.24
N VAL A 118 -1.80 23.19 -25.12
CA VAL A 118 -0.91 23.03 -26.27
C VAL A 118 -1.42 21.96 -27.25
N LEU A 119 -2.07 20.89 -26.75
CA LEU A 119 -2.72 19.89 -27.59
C LEU A 119 -3.90 20.45 -28.37
N LEU A 120 -4.71 21.32 -27.75
CA LEU A 120 -5.78 22.04 -28.45
C LEU A 120 -5.21 22.94 -29.54
N GLU A 121 -4.17 23.72 -29.23
CA GLU A 121 -3.46 24.56 -30.22
C GLU A 121 -2.93 23.71 -31.38
N LYS A 122 -2.31 22.55 -31.09
CA LYS A 122 -1.85 21.61 -32.11
C LYS A 122 -3.01 21.13 -33.00
N GLY A 123 -4.13 20.73 -32.41
CA GLY A 123 -5.31 20.30 -33.18
C GLY A 123 -5.91 21.41 -34.06
N GLU A 124 -5.85 22.67 -33.63
CA GLU A 124 -6.25 23.82 -34.47
C GLU A 124 -5.30 24.02 -35.66
N TRP A 125 -4.00 23.88 -35.44
CA TRP A 125 -3.01 23.97 -36.52
C TRP A 125 -3.09 22.81 -37.49
N GLU A 126 -3.33 21.59 -37.03
CA GLU A 126 -3.55 20.42 -37.89
C GLU A 126 -4.80 20.58 -38.77
N LYS A 127 -5.90 21.14 -38.22
CA LYS A 127 -7.09 21.47 -39.01
C LYS A 127 -6.83 22.57 -40.05
N LYS A 128 -5.96 23.55 -39.74
CA LYS A 128 -5.53 24.55 -40.72
C LYS A 128 -4.66 23.91 -41.79
N LEU A 129 -3.78 22.99 -41.40
CA LEU A 129 -2.90 22.27 -42.32
C LEU A 129 -3.70 21.43 -43.30
N SER A 130 -4.70 20.69 -42.82
CA SER A 130 -5.57 19.88 -43.69
C SER A 130 -6.31 20.73 -44.71
N LYS A 131 -6.88 21.87 -44.29
CA LYS A 131 -7.55 22.81 -45.20
C LYS A 131 -6.61 23.38 -46.26
N VAL A 132 -5.41 23.81 -45.88
CA VAL A 132 -4.42 24.34 -46.84
C VAL A 132 -3.93 23.24 -47.79
N SER A 133 -3.79 22.00 -47.31
CA SER A 133 -3.42 20.85 -48.14
C SER A 133 -4.53 20.50 -49.15
N GLU A 134 -5.80 20.53 -48.73
CA GLU A 134 -6.96 20.33 -49.62
C GLU A 134 -7.03 21.45 -50.69
N GLU A 135 -6.81 22.71 -50.31
CA GLU A 135 -6.71 23.83 -51.24
C GLU A 135 -5.57 23.62 -52.26
N GLU A 136 -4.38 23.23 -51.79
CA GLU A 136 -3.23 22.95 -52.67
C GLU A 136 -3.53 21.81 -53.66
N GLU A 137 -4.13 20.71 -53.20
CA GLU A 137 -4.54 19.59 -54.06
C GLU A 137 -5.59 20.01 -55.09
N SER A 138 -6.55 20.86 -54.71
CA SER A 138 -7.55 21.39 -55.65
C SER A 138 -6.89 22.22 -56.76
N PHE A 139 -5.92 23.09 -56.43
CA PHE A 139 -5.19 23.86 -57.44
C PHE A 139 -4.30 22.96 -58.32
N GLN A 140 -3.66 21.95 -57.75
CA GLN A 140 -2.83 21.00 -58.51
C GLN A 140 -3.67 20.13 -59.47
N THR A 141 -4.86 19.69 -59.04
CA THR A 141 -5.77 18.91 -59.89
C THR A 141 -6.36 19.77 -61.01
N GLU A 142 -6.75 21.01 -60.72
CA GLU A 142 -7.14 21.99 -61.75
C GLU A 142 -6.00 22.28 -62.73
N GLN A 143 -4.76 22.43 -62.25
CA GLN A 143 -3.60 22.68 -63.11
C GLN A 143 -3.34 21.50 -64.06
N LYS A 144 -3.45 20.26 -63.57
CA LYS A 144 -3.34 19.04 -64.39
C LYS A 144 -4.46 18.96 -65.43
N PHE A 145 -5.68 19.29 -65.05
CA PHE A 145 -6.84 19.31 -65.94
C PHE A 145 -6.69 20.35 -67.06
N ILE A 146 -6.29 21.58 -66.73
CA ILE A 146 -6.04 22.64 -67.71
C ILE A 146 -4.89 22.26 -68.64
N SER A 147 -3.80 21.68 -68.10
CA SER A 147 -2.69 21.21 -68.93
C SER A 147 -3.10 20.07 -69.87
N GLY A 148 -4.01 19.18 -69.45
CA GLY A 148 -4.60 18.17 -70.32
C GLY A 148 -5.40 18.79 -71.47
N LYS A 149 -6.33 19.70 -71.14
CA LYS A 149 -7.15 20.40 -72.14
C LYS A 149 -6.34 21.29 -73.10
N GLU A 150 -5.27 21.91 -72.63
CA GLU A 150 -4.36 22.70 -73.46
C GLU A 150 -3.70 21.84 -74.56
N LYS A 151 -3.33 20.60 -74.23
CA LYS A 151 -2.75 19.64 -75.18
C LYS A 151 -3.78 19.15 -76.21
N GLU A 152 -5.04 19.02 -75.81
CA GLU A 152 -6.13 18.53 -76.66
C GLU A 152 -6.73 19.60 -77.58
N SER A 153 -6.74 20.88 -77.16
CA SER A 153 -7.28 21.96 -77.99
C SER A 153 -6.37 22.21 -79.21
N ASN A 154 -6.97 22.47 -80.36
CA ASN A 154 -6.25 22.90 -81.57
C ASN A 154 -6.42 24.41 -81.85
N ILE A 155 -7.16 25.13 -81.00
CA ILE A 155 -7.49 26.54 -81.20
C ILE A 155 -6.47 27.42 -80.48
N ALA A 156 -5.70 28.23 -81.23
CA ALA A 156 -4.62 29.04 -80.68
C ALA A 156 -5.05 30.04 -79.59
N LYS A 157 -6.21 30.68 -79.73
CA LYS A 157 -6.76 31.61 -78.72
C LYS A 157 -7.12 30.89 -77.41
N GLU A 158 -7.65 29.67 -77.50
CA GLU A 158 -7.98 28.86 -76.32
C GLU A 158 -6.71 28.39 -75.61
N LYS A 159 -5.68 27.96 -76.36
CA LYS A 159 -4.38 27.61 -75.79
C LYS A 159 -3.78 28.77 -74.98
N GLN A 160 -3.78 29.97 -75.55
CA GLN A 160 -3.27 31.16 -74.86
C GLN A 160 -4.08 31.50 -73.59
N GLY A 161 -5.40 31.26 -73.59
CA GLY A 161 -6.25 31.41 -72.41
C GLY A 161 -5.94 30.38 -71.33
N MET A 162 -5.79 29.10 -71.71
CA MET A 162 -5.42 28.01 -70.81
C MET A 162 -4.03 28.21 -70.21
N GLU A 163 -3.06 28.68 -71.00
CA GLU A 163 -1.71 28.99 -70.55
C GLU A 163 -1.73 30.09 -69.47
N LYS A 164 -2.47 31.19 -69.70
CA LYS A 164 -2.63 32.25 -68.69
C LYS A 164 -3.23 31.71 -67.39
N ARG A 165 -4.29 30.89 -67.48
CA ARG A 165 -4.91 30.29 -66.30
C ARG A 165 -3.96 29.32 -65.58
N ARG A 166 -3.14 28.58 -66.32
CA ARG A 166 -2.09 27.72 -65.74
C ARG A 166 -1.04 28.53 -64.97
N TRP A 167 -0.62 29.68 -65.49
CA TRP A 167 0.28 30.61 -64.80
C TRP A 167 -0.34 31.20 -63.52
N GLU A 168 -1.64 31.51 -63.54
CA GLU A 168 -2.38 31.94 -62.35
C GLU A 168 -2.42 30.82 -61.29
N LEU A 169 -2.81 29.61 -61.69
CA LEU A 169 -2.84 28.45 -60.79
C LEU A 169 -1.46 28.13 -60.20
N GLU A 170 -0.38 28.27 -60.98
CA GLU A 170 0.97 28.05 -60.46
C GLU A 170 1.33 29.06 -59.35
N LYS A 171 0.89 30.32 -59.48
CA LYS A 171 1.04 31.31 -58.41
C LYS A 171 0.19 30.95 -57.19
N GLU A 172 -1.04 30.48 -57.40
CA GLU A 172 -1.93 30.03 -56.32
C GLU A 172 -1.34 28.83 -55.57
N VAL A 173 -0.82 27.82 -56.27
CA VAL A 173 -0.10 26.68 -55.68
C VAL A 173 1.10 27.14 -54.87
N LYS A 174 1.96 28.00 -55.42
CA LYS A 174 3.13 28.54 -54.69
C LYS A 174 2.72 29.31 -53.44
N ASN A 175 1.58 30.00 -53.46
CA ASN A 175 1.06 30.71 -52.30
C ASN A 175 0.47 29.74 -51.25
N ALA A 176 -0.24 28.70 -51.69
CA ALA A 176 -0.76 27.65 -50.82
C ALA A 176 0.38 26.87 -50.15
N GLU A 177 1.42 26.52 -50.90
CA GLU A 177 2.63 25.84 -50.38
C GLU A 177 3.32 26.68 -49.29
N LYS A 178 3.48 27.99 -49.51
CA LYS A 178 4.04 28.88 -48.47
C LYS A 178 3.19 28.87 -47.19
N LYS A 179 1.87 28.97 -47.32
CA LYS A 179 0.96 28.87 -46.16
C LYS A 179 1.08 27.51 -45.48
N ARG A 180 1.22 26.42 -46.26
CA ARG A 180 1.40 25.07 -45.73
C ARG A 180 2.66 24.99 -44.87
N TRP A 181 3.78 25.47 -45.39
CA TRP A 181 5.06 25.52 -44.68
C TRP A 181 4.99 26.35 -43.39
N GLU A 182 4.29 27.49 -43.41
CA GLU A 182 4.08 28.31 -42.21
C GLU A 182 3.30 27.54 -41.14
N VAL A 183 2.23 26.85 -41.53
CA VAL A 183 1.43 26.03 -40.61
C VAL A 183 2.22 24.83 -40.10
N GLU A 184 2.93 24.10 -40.96
CA GLU A 184 3.81 22.98 -40.58
C GLU A 184 4.87 23.43 -39.55
N ARG A 185 5.42 24.63 -39.72
CA ARG A 185 6.37 25.20 -38.76
C ARG A 185 5.73 25.46 -37.40
N GLU A 186 4.49 25.95 -37.36
CA GLU A 186 3.76 26.13 -36.10
C GLU A 186 3.40 24.80 -35.44
N VAL A 187 3.04 23.77 -36.22
CA VAL A 187 2.84 22.40 -35.71
C VAL A 187 4.14 21.86 -35.09
N ALA A 188 5.28 22.00 -35.78
CA ALA A 188 6.56 21.56 -35.25
C ALA A 188 6.94 22.31 -33.96
N LYS A 189 6.61 23.60 -33.85
CA LYS A 189 6.80 24.38 -32.61
C LYS A 189 5.91 23.86 -31.49
N THR A 190 4.63 23.58 -31.72
CA THR A 190 3.75 23.05 -30.66
C THR A 190 4.19 21.65 -30.23
N GLU A 191 4.65 20.80 -31.15
CA GLU A 191 5.25 19.50 -30.81
C GLU A 191 6.50 19.64 -29.94
N SER A 192 7.38 20.61 -30.24
CA SER A 192 8.54 20.87 -29.38
C SER A 192 8.15 21.32 -27.97
N LYS A 193 7.05 22.07 -27.83
CA LYS A 193 6.50 22.46 -26.51
C LYS A 193 5.95 21.23 -25.77
N ILE A 194 5.22 20.35 -26.45
CA ILE A 194 4.69 19.11 -25.85
C ILE A 194 5.85 18.25 -25.32
N LYS A 195 6.92 18.08 -26.10
CA LYS A 195 8.11 17.33 -25.66
C LYS A 195 8.74 17.91 -24.40
N LYS A 196 8.88 19.24 -24.30
CA LYS A 196 9.39 19.89 -23.08
C LYS A 196 8.48 19.66 -21.88
N ILE A 197 7.17 19.74 -22.08
CA ILE A 197 6.20 19.44 -21.02
C ILE A 197 6.34 17.98 -20.56
N ASP A 198 6.51 17.04 -21.48
CA ASP A 198 6.74 15.63 -21.16
C ASP A 198 8.05 15.40 -20.39
N GLU A 199 9.14 16.08 -20.77
CA GLU A 199 10.40 16.08 -20.00
C GLU A 199 10.21 16.64 -18.57
N ASP A 200 9.41 17.69 -18.42
CA ASP A 200 9.12 18.28 -17.11
C ASP A 200 8.23 17.36 -16.25
N TYR A 201 7.34 16.57 -16.87
CA TYR A 201 6.65 15.48 -16.18
C TYR A 201 7.61 14.43 -15.66
N GLU A 202 8.55 13.98 -16.49
CA GLU A 202 9.53 12.97 -16.07
C GLU A 202 10.38 13.47 -14.89
N LYS A 203 10.77 14.76 -14.91
CA LYS A 203 11.46 15.38 -13.77
C LYS A 203 10.60 15.37 -12.50
N ILE A 204 9.31 15.70 -12.61
CA ILE A 204 8.39 15.65 -11.46
C ILE A 204 8.23 14.23 -10.93
N VAL A 205 8.09 13.23 -11.81
CA VAL A 205 8.02 11.83 -11.38
C VAL A 205 9.30 11.41 -10.67
N ALA A 206 10.47 11.81 -11.19
CA ALA A 206 11.76 11.56 -10.56
C ALA A 206 11.87 12.25 -9.19
N GLU A 207 11.41 13.51 -9.06
CA GLU A 207 11.34 14.25 -7.80
C GLU A 207 10.46 13.50 -6.78
N LYS A 208 9.24 13.09 -7.16
CA LYS A 208 8.32 12.33 -6.29
C LYS A 208 8.94 11.02 -5.82
N ASN A 209 9.59 10.28 -6.72
CA ASN A 209 10.26 9.03 -6.38
C ASN A 209 11.43 9.25 -5.41
N ASN A 210 12.17 10.35 -5.55
CA ASN A 210 13.25 10.70 -4.61
C ASN A 210 12.69 11.05 -3.23
N LEU A 211 11.63 11.86 -3.16
CA LEU A 211 10.94 12.19 -1.91
C LEU A 211 10.38 10.93 -1.23
N ALA A 212 9.79 10.02 -1.99
CA ALA A 212 9.29 8.74 -1.48
C ALA A 212 10.41 7.86 -0.90
N LYS A 213 11.57 7.80 -1.57
CA LYS A 213 12.75 7.09 -1.03
C LYS A 213 13.24 7.70 0.29
N ARG A 214 13.39 9.03 0.34
CA ARG A 214 13.78 9.73 1.56
C ARG A 214 12.80 9.50 2.71
N LYS A 215 11.50 9.49 2.42
CA LYS A 215 10.45 9.16 3.39
C LYS A 215 10.63 7.74 3.94
N ALA A 216 10.85 6.76 3.06
CA ALA A 216 11.08 5.38 3.45
C ALA A 216 12.35 5.21 4.30
N ASP A 217 13.42 5.95 3.99
CA ASP A 217 14.65 5.98 4.78
C ASP A 217 14.39 6.54 6.19
N ILE A 218 13.63 7.63 6.29
CA ILE A 218 13.21 8.20 7.59
C ILE A 218 12.37 7.19 8.38
N ASP A 219 11.38 6.55 7.74
CA ASP A 219 10.54 5.54 8.40
C ASP A 219 11.38 4.36 8.90
N LYS A 220 12.42 3.96 8.15
CA LYS A 220 13.38 2.93 8.59
C LYS A 220 14.15 3.38 9.84
N ILE A 221 14.66 4.60 9.85
CA ILE A 221 15.38 5.15 11.01
C ILE A 221 14.47 5.19 12.24
N ILE A 222 13.23 5.67 12.10
CA ILE A 222 12.25 5.71 13.19
C ILE A 222 11.99 4.29 13.73
N ARG A 223 11.80 3.29 12.86
CA ARG A 223 11.62 1.88 13.26
C ARG A 223 12.83 1.29 13.98
N GLU A 224 14.04 1.66 13.56
CA GLU A 224 15.28 1.25 14.23
C GLU A 224 15.35 1.83 15.66
N ILE A 225 14.94 3.09 15.84
CA ILE A 225 14.84 3.72 17.18
C ILE A 225 13.81 2.98 18.03
N TYR A 226 12.61 2.71 17.50
CA TYR A 226 11.59 1.96 18.24
C TYR A 226 12.04 0.54 18.61
N SER A 227 12.76 -0.14 17.72
CA SER A 227 13.30 -1.48 17.99
C SER A 227 14.32 -1.44 19.14
N LYS A 228 15.20 -0.42 19.19
CA LYS A 228 16.11 -0.20 20.32
C LYS A 228 15.35 0.01 21.63
N ILE A 229 14.31 0.85 21.62
CA ILE A 229 13.46 1.09 22.80
C ILE A 229 12.84 -0.23 23.29
N ILE A 230 12.27 -1.03 22.38
CA ILE A 230 11.67 -2.34 22.73
C ILE A 230 12.71 -3.24 23.41
N THR A 231 13.90 -3.40 22.81
CA THR A 231 14.94 -4.26 23.38
C THR A 231 15.40 -3.80 24.77
N ASN A 232 15.49 -2.48 24.99
CA ASN A 232 15.85 -1.92 26.29
C ASN A 232 14.77 -2.20 27.35
N VAL A 233 13.49 -2.03 26.98
CA VAL A 233 12.35 -2.29 27.86
C VAL A 233 12.25 -3.77 28.21
N GLU A 234 12.45 -4.66 27.24
CA GLU A 234 12.47 -6.10 27.47
C GLU A 234 13.63 -6.52 28.37
N ALA A 235 14.83 -5.97 28.15
CA ALA A 235 15.99 -6.20 28.99
C ALA A 235 15.76 -5.73 30.44
N GLU A 236 15.12 -4.57 30.63
CA GLU A 236 14.73 -4.10 31.97
C GLU A 236 13.71 -5.02 32.65
N LYS A 237 12.68 -5.45 31.92
CA LYS A 237 11.67 -6.39 32.45
C LYS A 237 12.33 -7.70 32.87
N ALA A 238 13.23 -8.24 32.05
CA ALA A 238 13.98 -9.45 32.35
C ALA A 238 14.89 -9.29 33.58
N LYS A 239 15.56 -8.15 33.74
CA LYS A 239 16.37 -7.84 34.94
C LYS A 239 15.49 -7.80 36.20
N LYS A 240 14.37 -7.06 36.17
CA LYS A 240 13.41 -6.97 37.28
C LYS A 240 12.83 -8.33 37.65
N GLU A 241 12.55 -9.19 36.67
CA GLU A 241 12.05 -10.54 36.92
C GLU A 241 13.13 -11.43 37.57
N ARG A 242 14.38 -11.37 37.10
CA ARG A 242 15.51 -12.08 37.73
C ARG A 242 15.73 -11.63 39.17
N GLU A 243 15.69 -10.33 39.44
CA GLU A 243 15.80 -9.79 40.80
C GLU A 243 14.66 -10.28 41.71
N LYS A 244 13.42 -10.31 41.21
CA LYS A 244 12.28 -10.87 41.94
C LYS A 244 12.48 -12.35 42.25
N ARG A 245 12.95 -13.14 41.29
CA ARG A 245 13.24 -14.58 41.49
C ARG A 245 14.35 -14.79 42.52
N LEU A 246 15.42 -14.00 42.46
CA LEU A 246 16.50 -14.04 43.45
C LEU A 246 16.01 -13.64 44.84
N ALA A 247 15.18 -12.60 44.95
CA ALA A 247 14.58 -12.18 46.22
C ALA A 247 13.65 -13.27 46.79
N GLN A 248 12.82 -13.89 45.95
CA GLN A 248 11.98 -15.03 46.34
C GLN A 248 12.81 -16.24 46.78
N GLY A 249 13.91 -16.52 46.08
CA GLY A 249 14.87 -17.57 46.45
C GLY A 249 15.48 -17.34 47.82
N LYS A 250 15.96 -16.11 48.10
CA LYS A 250 16.48 -15.74 49.43
C LYS A 250 15.42 -15.87 50.53
N ILE A 251 14.19 -15.44 50.27
CA ILE A 251 13.08 -15.59 51.23
C ILE A 251 12.77 -17.07 51.46
N ALA A 252 12.78 -17.89 50.41
CA ALA A 252 12.56 -19.33 50.52
C ALA A 252 13.69 -20.01 51.32
N GLU A 253 14.94 -19.62 51.10
CA GLU A 253 16.12 -20.11 51.81
C GLU A 253 16.06 -19.78 53.31
N ILE A 254 15.72 -18.54 53.66
CA ILE A 254 15.49 -18.11 55.06
C ILE A 254 14.38 -18.97 55.69
N LYS A 255 13.25 -19.14 55.01
CA LYS A 255 12.13 -19.97 55.51
C LYS A 255 12.51 -21.44 55.66
N SER A 256 13.36 -21.98 54.78
CA SER A 256 13.86 -23.35 54.94
C SER A 256 14.81 -23.48 56.12
N GLY A 257 15.70 -22.50 56.33
CA GLY A 257 16.58 -22.46 57.50
C GLY A 257 15.79 -22.37 58.80
N GLU A 258 14.78 -21.50 58.87
CA GLU A 258 13.87 -21.40 60.03
C GLU A 258 13.12 -22.71 60.28
N LYS A 259 12.60 -23.37 59.23
CA LYS A 259 11.94 -24.68 59.35
C LYS A 259 12.90 -25.77 59.83
N GLU A 260 14.14 -25.77 59.33
CA GLU A 260 15.17 -26.70 59.76
C GLU A 260 15.57 -26.46 61.22
N GLU A 261 15.70 -25.20 61.64
CA GLU A 261 15.99 -24.84 63.03
C GLU A 261 14.84 -25.24 63.97
N ILE A 262 13.60 -24.97 63.57
CA ILE A 262 12.39 -25.42 64.29
C ILE A 262 12.37 -26.95 64.39
N GLN A 263 12.67 -27.67 63.30
CA GLN A 263 12.82 -29.14 63.34
C GLN A 263 13.92 -29.54 64.32
N ARG A 264 15.13 -28.99 64.22
CA ARG A 264 16.23 -29.32 65.15
C ARG A 264 15.86 -29.05 66.61
N GLN A 265 15.10 -27.99 66.90
CA GLN A 265 14.61 -27.70 68.25
C GLN A 265 13.55 -28.70 68.72
N GLN A 266 12.60 -29.06 67.85
CA GLN A 266 11.59 -30.09 68.15
C GLN A 266 12.24 -31.46 68.42
N TRP A 267 13.32 -31.79 67.71
CA TRP A 267 14.05 -33.05 67.88
C TRP A 267 15.04 -33.02 69.06
N LYS A 268 15.57 -31.85 69.45
CA LYS A 268 16.37 -31.70 70.69
C LYS A 268 15.58 -31.90 71.98
N GLY A 269 14.25 -31.72 71.93
CA GLY A 269 13.35 -32.01 73.05
C GLY A 269 12.83 -33.46 73.08
N MET A 270 13.28 -34.32 72.17
CA MET A 270 12.91 -35.73 72.18
C MET A 270 13.62 -36.42 73.36
N PRO A 271 12.89 -37.06 74.28
CA PRO A 271 13.51 -37.63 75.48
C PRO A 271 14.54 -38.68 75.09
N GLU A 272 15.74 -38.51 75.64
CA GLU A 272 16.91 -39.39 75.61
C GLU A 272 16.64 -40.70 76.37
N LYS A 273 15.57 -41.41 75.98
CA LYS A 273 15.17 -42.71 76.53
C LYS A 273 15.40 -43.84 75.52
N TYR A 274 16.53 -43.84 74.82
CA TYR A 274 16.93 -44.99 74.00
C TYR A 274 18.44 -45.30 74.01
N GLU A 275 19.20 -44.78 74.97
CA GLU A 275 20.54 -45.34 75.29
C GLU A 275 20.41 -46.51 76.26
N LYS A 276 19.95 -47.67 75.75
CA LYS A 276 20.25 -49.00 76.31
C LYS A 276 19.62 -50.12 75.47
N TYR A 277 19.95 -50.20 74.18
CA TYR A 277 19.85 -51.47 73.45
C TYR A 277 20.96 -51.52 72.41
N GLU A 278 22.19 -51.79 72.86
CA GLU A 278 23.17 -52.42 71.98
C GLU A 278 22.66 -53.82 71.61
N THR A 279 22.88 -54.16 70.34
CA THR A 279 22.90 -55.51 69.77
C THR A 279 21.58 -56.30 69.79
N GLY A 280 21.00 -56.45 68.59
CA GLY A 280 20.17 -57.60 68.25
C GLY A 280 18.71 -57.30 67.92
N GLY A 281 18.42 -57.12 66.63
CA GLY A 281 17.24 -57.72 66.01
C GLY A 281 15.86 -57.44 66.62
N LYS A 282 15.53 -56.19 66.92
CA LYS A 282 14.12 -55.80 67.08
C LYS A 282 13.66 -55.07 65.83
N GLU A 283 13.33 -55.86 64.81
CA GLU A 283 12.36 -55.44 63.81
C GLU A 283 11.19 -54.78 64.56
N LYS A 284 10.97 -53.51 64.23
CA LYS A 284 9.89 -52.63 64.68
C LYS A 284 8.67 -53.48 65.09
N GLN A 285 8.36 -53.57 66.37
CA GLN A 285 7.23 -54.39 66.88
C GLN A 285 5.89 -54.03 66.20
N PHE A 286 5.77 -52.81 65.69
CA PHE A 286 4.67 -52.35 64.84
C PHE A 286 4.47 -53.15 63.53
N LEU A 287 5.49 -53.84 63.02
CA LEU A 287 5.39 -54.72 61.85
C LEU A 287 4.98 -56.16 62.19
N LYS A 288 5.03 -56.57 63.47
CA LYS A 288 4.61 -57.92 63.91
C LYS A 288 3.11 -57.99 64.26
N ASP A 289 2.50 -56.88 64.68
CA ASP A 289 1.08 -56.81 65.04
C ASP A 289 0.15 -56.41 63.87
N MET A 290 0.71 -56.21 62.67
CA MET A 290 -0.06 -55.88 61.48
C MET A 290 -0.61 -57.16 60.81
N PRO A 291 -1.90 -57.19 60.38
CA PRO A 291 -2.43 -58.33 59.64
C PRO A 291 -1.58 -58.58 58.39
N VAL A 292 -1.28 -59.86 58.10
CA VAL A 292 -0.35 -60.29 57.03
C VAL A 292 -0.67 -59.62 55.68
N SER A 293 -1.96 -59.44 55.38
CA SER A 293 -2.45 -58.77 54.17
C SER A 293 -2.07 -57.28 54.06
N ALA A 294 -1.93 -56.60 55.20
CA ALA A 294 -1.50 -55.20 55.23
C ALA A 294 0.03 -55.10 55.11
N ARG A 295 0.77 -56.07 55.65
CA ARG A 295 2.24 -56.11 55.55
C ARG A 295 2.66 -56.35 54.10
N GLU A 296 2.04 -57.31 53.41
CA GLU A 296 2.27 -57.56 51.99
C GLU A 296 1.89 -56.38 51.10
N LYS A 297 0.81 -55.65 51.41
CA LYS A 297 0.44 -54.44 50.65
C LYS A 297 1.47 -53.33 50.79
N ILE A 298 2.04 -53.12 51.97
CA ILE A 298 3.05 -52.07 52.17
C ILE A 298 4.36 -52.45 51.46
N PHE A 299 4.80 -53.71 51.57
CA PHE A 299 6.00 -54.16 50.85
C PHE A 299 5.78 -54.21 49.33
N GLY A 300 4.60 -54.63 48.87
CA GLY A 300 4.23 -54.62 47.45
C GLY A 300 4.15 -53.20 46.89
N GLN A 301 3.55 -52.26 47.61
CA GLN A 301 3.54 -50.85 47.22
C GLN A 301 4.94 -50.25 47.17
N ALA A 302 5.82 -50.59 48.13
CA ALA A 302 7.20 -50.12 48.12
C ALA A 302 7.99 -50.68 46.91
N GLU A 303 7.80 -51.95 46.55
CA GLU A 303 8.40 -52.55 45.35
C GLU A 303 7.83 -51.96 44.05
N GLU A 304 6.53 -51.69 43.99
CA GLU A 304 5.90 -51.03 42.85
C GLU A 304 6.39 -49.59 42.69
N GLU A 305 6.53 -48.85 43.79
CA GLU A 305 7.07 -47.48 43.79
C GLU A 305 8.54 -47.46 43.39
N GLU A 306 9.36 -48.43 43.83
CA GLU A 306 10.76 -48.53 43.42
C GLU A 306 10.90 -48.87 41.92
N LYS A 307 10.04 -49.75 41.39
CA LYS A 307 9.96 -50.03 39.95
C LYS A 307 9.50 -48.81 39.15
N ALA A 308 8.52 -48.05 39.67
CA ALA A 308 8.06 -46.82 39.05
C ALA A 308 9.15 -45.73 39.04
N ARG A 309 9.92 -45.59 40.13
CA ARG A 309 11.08 -44.68 40.20
C ARG A 309 12.17 -45.06 39.21
N LYS A 310 12.49 -46.36 39.07
CA LYS A 310 13.49 -46.83 38.09
C LYS A 310 13.04 -46.53 36.66
N LYS A 311 11.78 -46.83 36.30
CA LYS A 311 11.22 -46.46 34.99
C LYS A 311 11.24 -44.96 34.73
N PHE A 312 10.88 -44.16 35.74
CA PHE A 312 10.90 -42.71 35.62
C PHE A 312 12.32 -42.18 35.36
N LEU A 313 13.33 -42.70 36.07
CA LEU A 313 14.72 -42.31 35.84
C LEU A 313 15.22 -42.73 34.45
N GLU A 314 14.87 -43.93 33.99
CA GLU A 314 15.18 -44.38 32.62
C GLU A 314 14.50 -43.51 31.55
N ASP A 315 13.25 -43.09 31.76
CA ASP A 315 12.52 -42.21 30.84
C ASP A 315 13.11 -40.78 30.83
N VAL A 316 13.53 -40.27 32.00
CA VAL A 316 14.24 -38.99 32.10
C VAL A 316 15.59 -39.04 31.38
N GLU A 317 16.34 -40.13 31.52
CA GLU A 317 17.60 -40.31 30.79
C GLU A 317 17.41 -40.43 29.27
N LYS A 318 16.36 -41.12 28.81
CA LYS A 318 16.01 -41.18 27.38
C LYS A 318 15.62 -39.81 26.84
N TRP A 319 14.78 -39.07 27.57
CA TRP A 319 14.37 -37.73 27.18
C TRP A 319 15.52 -36.73 27.15
N ALA A 320 16.51 -36.88 28.03
CA ALA A 320 17.73 -36.09 28.01
C ALA A 320 18.59 -36.40 26.77
N LYS A 321 18.68 -37.67 26.35
CA LYS A 321 19.42 -38.10 25.15
C LYS A 321 18.74 -37.75 23.83
N GLU A 322 17.42 -37.59 23.79
CA GLU A 322 16.67 -37.16 22.58
C GLU A 322 16.70 -35.64 22.36
N LYS A 323 17.19 -34.87 23.35
CA LYS A 323 17.29 -33.41 23.30
C LYS A 323 18.70 -32.87 23.02
N GLU A 324 19.72 -33.73 23.02
CA GLU A 324 21.01 -33.49 22.36
C GLU A 324 20.93 -33.89 20.89
#